data_AF-A0A7X1L3M9-F1
#
_entry.id   AF-A0A7X1L3M9-F1
#
_cell.length_a   1.000
_cell.length_b   1.000
_cell.length_c   1.000
_cell.angle_alpha   90.00
_cell.angle_beta   90.00
_cell.angle_gamma   90.00
#
_symmetry.space_group_name_H-M   'P 1'
#
loop_
_entity.id
_entity.type
_entity.pdbx_description
1 polymer ?
#
loop_
_entity_poly.entity_id
_entity_poly.type
_entity_poly.pdbx_seq_one_letter_code
_entity_poly.pdbx_strand_id
1 'polypeptide(L)'
;MTAASVTIDAGVLAVPEQDEAEDGAHRYVETLLDWAKLLDEPWISIYMSERASEALFMDGLYPLRDQLKRLFDAQGIVEYDVHTVATVVDRLLQLTPSFETFFSIQDVLTENLTLEPDVLRLCIGNGLRSDLARCVVLIAILRTYCPQDAHEHSLILRNVDGRTLRVRAQIYEVEHNRTDLAVLPDHPEYFEGDVLVCDDFCGLVECLDEAAILLRARDDEGVETAIRVALYKSRLANRLTPKWEDVPRHRIGRSFRTLTQAFRPTEQLAIRVLRAIVETLEGASLADTHALRTGPGGGDLQRMRGVDGGMRRDIDHEYHLHYWQCEDGSVEFASVVAHNDFSIPE
;
A
#
# COMPACT_ATOMS: atom_id res chain seq x y z
N MET A 1 -10.80 -0.59 -9.57
CA MET A 1 -9.62 0.16 -9.10
C MET A 1 -9.06 -0.66 -7.97
N THR A 2 -7.76 -0.98 -8.05
CA THR A 2 -7.06 -1.71 -7.01
C THR A 2 -7.09 -0.93 -5.70
N ALA A 3 -6.95 -1.63 -4.57
CA ALA A 3 -6.98 -1.02 -3.25
C ALA A 3 -5.82 -0.03 -3.06
N ALA A 4 -4.63 -0.34 -3.59
CA ALA A 4 -3.45 0.49 -3.51
C ALA A 4 -2.84 0.78 -4.89
N SER A 5 -2.03 1.84 -4.98
CA SER A 5 -1.18 2.13 -6.13
C SER A 5 0.19 2.65 -5.73
N VAL A 6 1.21 2.31 -6.51
CA VAL A 6 2.60 2.70 -6.22
C VAL A 6 3.38 2.95 -7.50
N THR A 7 4.26 3.95 -7.50
CA THR A 7 5.25 4.16 -8.58
C THR A 7 6.62 3.74 -8.09
N ILE A 8 7.37 2.98 -8.90
CA ILE A 8 8.77 2.65 -8.64
C ILE A 8 9.65 3.69 -9.33
N ASP A 9 10.47 4.41 -8.56
CA ASP A 9 11.49 5.28 -9.13
C ASP A 9 12.53 4.45 -9.91
N ALA A 10 12.96 4.96 -11.06
CA ALA A 10 13.91 4.26 -11.91
C ALA A 10 15.27 4.03 -11.21
N GLY A 11 15.65 4.91 -10.28
CA GLY A 11 16.85 4.77 -9.46
C GLY A 11 16.83 3.54 -8.55
N VAL A 12 15.65 3.00 -8.22
CA VAL A 12 15.51 1.72 -7.48
C VAL A 12 16.09 0.55 -8.28
N LEU A 13 16.06 0.62 -9.61
CA LEU A 13 16.52 -0.44 -10.52
C LEU A 13 18.02 -0.37 -10.86
N ALA A 14 18.69 0.74 -10.56
CA ALA A 14 20.10 0.94 -10.90
C ALA A 14 21.01 0.09 -10.02
N VAL A 15 22.07 -0.54 -10.51
CA VAL A 15 22.94 -1.32 -9.59
C VAL A 15 23.61 -0.39 -8.57
N PRO A 16 23.58 -0.69 -7.25
CA PRO A 16 24.24 0.14 -6.25
C PRO A 16 25.77 0.17 -6.44
N GLU A 17 26.42 1.20 -5.89
CA GLU A 17 27.88 1.31 -5.94
C GLU A 17 28.56 0.28 -5.03
N GLN A 18 29.81 -0.07 -5.36
CA GLN A 18 30.54 -1.17 -4.72
C GLN A 18 30.89 -0.91 -3.24
N ASP A 19 30.87 0.34 -2.79
CA ASP A 19 31.19 0.74 -1.41
C ASP A 19 29.98 0.64 -0.45
N GLU A 20 28.80 0.26 -0.95
CA GLU A 20 27.70 -0.14 -0.07
C GLU A 20 28.07 -1.45 0.64
N ALA A 21 27.75 -1.57 1.93
CA ALA A 21 28.07 -2.75 2.74
C ALA A 21 27.54 -4.05 2.09
N GLU A 22 28.13 -5.20 2.39
CA GLU A 22 27.76 -6.53 1.85
C GLU A 22 26.24 -6.82 1.96
N ASP A 23 25.60 -6.35 3.04
CA ASP A 23 24.15 -6.40 3.26
C ASP A 23 23.34 -5.60 2.22
N GLY A 24 23.91 -4.52 1.68
CA GLY A 24 23.27 -3.64 0.69
C GLY A 24 23.03 -4.33 -0.66
N ALA A 25 23.96 -5.18 -1.10
CA ALA A 25 23.82 -5.91 -2.36
C ALA A 25 22.76 -7.02 -2.28
N HIS A 26 22.71 -7.75 -1.16
CA HIS A 26 21.64 -8.73 -0.90
C HIS A 26 20.28 -8.06 -0.79
N ARG A 27 20.19 -6.98 0.02
CA ARG A 27 18.98 -6.17 0.17
C ARG A 27 18.49 -5.67 -1.18
N TYR A 28 19.37 -5.17 -2.04
CA TYR A 28 19.01 -4.72 -3.39
C TYR A 28 18.34 -5.84 -4.21
N VAL A 29 18.91 -7.04 -4.23
CA VAL A 29 18.33 -8.18 -4.97
C VAL A 29 16.99 -8.60 -4.36
N GLU A 30 16.90 -8.69 -3.04
CA GLU A 30 15.66 -9.05 -2.33
C GLU A 30 14.54 -8.05 -2.60
N THR A 31 14.84 -6.75 -2.52
CA THR A 31 13.88 -5.68 -2.81
C THR A 31 13.36 -5.76 -4.25
N LEU A 32 14.23 -6.03 -5.24
CA LEU A 32 13.79 -6.24 -6.64
C LEU A 32 12.87 -7.44 -6.79
N LEU A 33 13.17 -8.54 -6.10
CA LEU A 33 12.35 -9.75 -6.14
C LEU A 33 10.98 -9.50 -5.48
N ASP A 34 10.93 -8.76 -4.38
CA ASP A 34 9.68 -8.40 -3.71
C ASP A 34 8.80 -7.51 -4.61
N TRP A 35 9.37 -6.49 -5.25
CA TRP A 35 8.65 -5.67 -6.24
C TRP A 35 8.17 -6.47 -7.43
N ALA A 36 8.94 -7.44 -7.89
CA ALA A 36 8.54 -8.31 -8.99
C ALA A 36 7.41 -9.27 -8.62
N LYS A 37 7.30 -9.70 -7.34
CA LYS A 37 6.15 -10.48 -6.85
C LYS A 37 4.88 -9.64 -6.85
N LEU A 38 4.98 -8.37 -6.45
CA LEU A 38 3.83 -7.48 -6.40
C LEU A 38 3.18 -7.22 -7.78
N LEU A 39 3.90 -7.45 -8.90
CA LEU A 39 3.30 -7.37 -10.25
C LEU A 39 2.16 -8.37 -10.45
N ASP A 40 2.18 -9.49 -9.72
CA ASP A 40 1.19 -10.56 -9.82
C ASP A 40 0.11 -10.44 -8.74
N GLU A 41 0.20 -9.43 -7.86
CA GLU A 41 -0.71 -9.20 -6.74
C GLU A 41 -1.89 -8.30 -7.16
N PRO A 42 -3.14 -8.77 -7.05
CA PRO A 42 -4.29 -8.05 -7.60
C PRO A 42 -4.72 -6.83 -6.74
N TRP A 43 -4.26 -6.77 -5.48
CA TRP A 43 -4.61 -5.70 -4.55
C TRP A 43 -3.81 -4.40 -4.77
N ILE A 44 -2.71 -4.44 -5.52
CA ILE A 44 -1.83 -3.29 -5.79
C ILE A 44 -1.60 -3.08 -7.28
N SER A 45 -1.65 -1.83 -7.72
CA SER A 45 -1.17 -1.44 -9.05
C SER A 45 0.22 -0.82 -8.97
N ILE A 46 1.16 -1.34 -9.76
CA ILE A 46 2.52 -0.83 -9.84
C ILE A 46 2.70 -0.04 -11.14
N TYR A 47 3.29 1.14 -11.04
CA TYR A 47 3.61 2.02 -12.15
C TYR A 47 5.10 2.34 -12.18
N MET A 48 5.55 2.83 -13.32
CA MET A 48 6.84 3.49 -13.47
C MET A 48 6.68 4.74 -14.33
N SER A 49 7.65 5.65 -14.22
CA SER A 49 7.77 6.77 -15.15
C SER A 49 7.94 6.25 -16.58
N GLU A 50 7.24 6.85 -17.55
CA GLU A 50 7.46 6.55 -18.96
C GLU A 50 8.90 6.87 -19.42
N ARG A 51 9.60 7.75 -18.68
CA ARG A 51 11.00 8.14 -18.92
C ARG A 51 11.99 7.25 -18.18
N ALA A 52 11.54 6.27 -17.39
CA ALA A 52 12.41 5.45 -16.54
C ALA A 52 13.53 4.75 -17.32
N SER A 53 13.20 4.08 -18.43
CA SER A 53 14.20 3.39 -19.26
C SER A 53 15.18 4.35 -19.93
N GLU A 54 14.69 5.50 -20.40
CA GLU A 54 15.54 6.53 -21.04
C GLU A 54 16.49 7.15 -20.02
N ALA A 55 16.01 7.51 -18.83
CA ALA A 55 16.82 8.08 -17.76
C ALA A 55 17.94 7.12 -17.33
N LEU A 56 17.61 5.84 -17.13
CA LEU A 56 18.60 4.80 -16.83
C LEU A 56 19.64 4.63 -17.94
N PHE A 57 19.22 4.65 -19.21
CA PHE A 57 20.13 4.51 -20.34
C PHE A 57 21.06 5.71 -20.49
N MET A 58 20.53 6.93 -20.37
CA MET A 58 21.30 8.18 -20.45
C MET A 58 22.39 8.27 -19.39
N ASP A 59 22.09 7.82 -18.17
CA ASP A 59 23.05 7.81 -17.06
C ASP A 59 24.01 6.59 -17.12
N GLY A 60 23.90 5.75 -18.17
CA GLY A 60 24.75 4.56 -18.35
C GLY A 60 24.47 3.45 -17.33
N LEU A 61 23.30 3.47 -16.70
CA LEU A 61 22.84 2.53 -15.66
C LEU A 61 22.04 1.37 -16.25
N TYR A 62 21.74 1.38 -17.55
CA TYR A 62 21.07 0.27 -18.23
C TYR A 62 21.67 0.05 -19.63
N PRO A 63 21.87 -1.21 -20.09
CA PRO A 63 21.58 -2.49 -19.41
C PRO A 63 22.48 -2.81 -18.21
N LEU A 64 21.94 -3.50 -17.21
CA LEU A 64 22.54 -3.65 -15.87
C LEU A 64 23.59 -4.77 -15.74
N ARG A 65 23.70 -5.66 -16.73
CA ARG A 65 24.45 -6.94 -16.59
C ARG A 65 25.91 -6.76 -16.20
N ASP A 66 26.62 -5.82 -16.81
CA ASP A 66 28.03 -5.58 -16.51
C ASP A 66 28.24 -4.94 -15.12
N GLN A 67 27.26 -4.18 -14.64
CA GLN A 67 27.29 -3.60 -13.30
C GLN A 67 26.98 -4.66 -12.24
N LEU A 68 25.95 -5.48 -12.46
CA LEU A 68 25.60 -6.60 -11.60
C LEU A 68 26.77 -7.58 -11.44
N LYS A 69 27.42 -7.92 -12.55
CA LYS A 69 28.60 -8.80 -12.52
C LYS A 69 29.72 -8.23 -11.65
N ARG A 70 30.03 -6.94 -11.83
CA ARG A 70 31.03 -6.24 -11.01
C ARG A 70 30.63 -6.19 -9.53
N LEU A 71 29.35 -6.00 -9.21
CA LEU A 71 28.86 -5.99 -7.84
C LEU A 71 28.98 -7.39 -7.21
N PHE A 72 28.52 -8.43 -7.91
CA PHE A 72 28.50 -9.80 -7.40
C PHE A 72 29.92 -10.35 -7.21
N ASP A 73 30.81 -10.10 -8.19
CA ASP A 73 32.22 -10.49 -8.10
C ASP A 73 32.93 -9.78 -6.93
N ALA A 74 32.60 -8.50 -6.68
CA ALA A 74 33.21 -7.72 -5.60
C ALA A 74 32.71 -8.11 -4.20
N GLN A 75 31.42 -8.43 -4.07
CA GLN A 75 30.78 -8.79 -2.80
C GLN A 75 30.75 -10.31 -2.55
N GLY A 76 31.24 -11.12 -3.48
CA GLY A 76 31.29 -12.58 -3.33
C GLY A 76 29.92 -13.26 -3.37
N ILE A 77 28.92 -12.65 -4.02
CA ILE A 77 27.55 -13.18 -4.14
C ILE A 77 27.56 -14.36 -5.11
N VAL A 78 27.08 -15.51 -4.64
CA VAL A 78 27.05 -16.79 -5.40
C VAL A 78 25.67 -17.44 -5.43
N GLU A 79 24.78 -17.06 -4.52
CA GLU A 79 23.39 -17.50 -4.42
C GLU A 79 22.50 -16.96 -5.53
N TYR A 80 22.86 -15.79 -6.08
CA TYR A 80 22.11 -15.11 -7.12
C TYR A 80 22.82 -15.17 -8.47
N ASP A 81 22.05 -15.40 -9.53
CA ASP A 81 22.53 -15.35 -10.90
C ASP A 81 22.25 -13.98 -11.54
N VAL A 82 23.30 -13.38 -12.12
CA VAL A 82 23.25 -12.05 -12.76
C VAL A 82 22.18 -11.99 -13.86
N HIS A 83 22.03 -13.07 -14.64
CA HIS A 83 21.05 -13.11 -15.72
C HIS A 83 19.61 -13.10 -15.19
N THR A 84 19.37 -13.83 -14.12
CA THR A 84 18.08 -13.88 -13.42
C THR A 84 17.71 -12.50 -12.87
N VAL A 85 18.61 -11.83 -12.16
CA VAL A 85 18.35 -10.47 -11.63
C VAL A 85 18.13 -9.45 -12.74
N ALA A 86 18.92 -9.50 -13.82
CA ALA A 86 18.70 -8.63 -14.97
C ALA A 86 17.32 -8.86 -15.62
N THR A 87 16.87 -10.12 -15.70
CA THR A 87 15.54 -10.47 -16.25
C THR A 87 14.41 -9.95 -15.37
N VAL A 88 14.59 -9.93 -14.04
CA VAL A 88 13.63 -9.33 -13.11
C VAL A 88 13.47 -7.83 -13.38
N VAL A 89 14.58 -7.12 -13.60
CA VAL A 89 14.52 -5.69 -13.91
C VAL A 89 13.90 -5.43 -15.29
N ASP A 90 14.27 -6.22 -16.30
CA ASP A 90 13.64 -6.14 -17.63
C ASP A 90 12.13 -6.38 -17.55
N ARG A 91 11.69 -7.34 -16.71
CA ARG A 91 10.27 -7.60 -16.45
C ARG A 91 9.58 -6.39 -15.81
N LEU A 92 10.18 -5.78 -14.79
CA LEU A 92 9.64 -4.59 -14.14
C LEU A 92 9.47 -3.45 -15.15
N LEU A 93 10.50 -3.14 -15.95
CA LEU A 93 10.44 -2.08 -16.96
C LEU A 93 9.42 -2.36 -18.08
N GLN A 94 9.23 -3.62 -18.48
CA GLN A 94 8.34 -3.97 -19.60
C GLN A 94 6.87 -4.14 -19.20
N LEU A 95 6.60 -4.64 -18.01
CA LEU A 95 5.23 -4.97 -17.57
C LEU A 95 4.58 -3.84 -16.77
N THR A 96 5.36 -2.92 -16.19
CA THR A 96 4.78 -1.80 -15.44
C THR A 96 4.17 -0.76 -16.38
N PRO A 97 2.89 -0.42 -16.24
CA PRO A 97 2.30 0.68 -16.97
C PRO A 97 2.90 2.03 -16.58
N SER A 98 2.83 3.00 -17.50
CA SER A 98 3.23 4.38 -17.25
C SER A 98 2.31 5.04 -16.22
N PHE A 99 2.93 5.63 -15.18
CA PHE A 99 2.29 6.49 -14.20
C PHE A 99 1.56 7.66 -14.89
N GLU A 100 2.24 8.32 -15.82
CA GLU A 100 1.74 9.49 -16.55
C GLU A 100 0.49 9.17 -17.35
N THR A 101 0.53 8.07 -18.09
CA THR A 101 -0.59 7.59 -18.89
C THR A 101 -1.78 7.23 -18.01
N PHE A 102 -1.54 6.52 -16.91
CA PHE A 102 -2.62 6.09 -16.01
C PHE A 102 -3.30 7.27 -15.32
N PHE A 103 -2.53 8.20 -14.75
CA PHE A 103 -3.08 9.38 -14.07
C PHE A 103 -3.40 10.54 -15.01
N SER A 104 -3.18 10.40 -16.32
CA SER A 104 -3.44 11.44 -17.34
C SER A 104 -2.74 12.77 -17.03
N ILE A 105 -1.53 12.70 -16.49
CA ILE A 105 -0.66 13.82 -16.14
C ILE A 105 0.73 13.58 -16.73
N GLN A 106 1.22 14.48 -17.57
CA GLN A 106 2.34 14.20 -18.48
C GLN A 106 3.64 14.84 -17.97
N ASP A 107 3.60 16.15 -17.72
CA ASP A 107 4.79 16.89 -17.32
C ASP A 107 4.46 18.07 -16.40
N VAL A 108 5.49 18.58 -15.74
CA VAL A 108 5.40 19.76 -14.89
C VAL A 108 6.65 20.61 -15.02
N LEU A 109 6.43 21.90 -15.26
CA LEU A 109 7.47 22.92 -15.23
C LEU A 109 7.52 23.55 -13.85
N THR A 110 8.61 23.31 -13.12
CA THR A 110 8.83 23.89 -11.78
C THR A 110 10.12 24.69 -11.67
N GLU A 111 10.11 25.67 -10.77
CA GLU A 111 11.32 26.30 -10.23
C GLU A 111 11.35 26.23 -8.70
N ASN A 112 12.53 26.46 -8.12
CA ASN A 112 12.74 26.55 -6.67
C ASN A 112 12.23 25.34 -5.88
N LEU A 113 12.33 24.14 -6.49
CA LEU A 113 11.96 22.88 -5.87
C LEU A 113 12.79 22.63 -4.60
N THR A 114 12.10 22.40 -3.50
CA THR A 114 12.67 21.98 -2.22
C THR A 114 11.95 20.71 -1.77
N LEU A 115 12.73 19.71 -1.35
CA LEU A 115 12.25 18.43 -0.85
C LEU A 115 12.77 18.21 0.59
N GLU A 116 11.88 17.77 1.48
CA GLU A 116 12.25 17.43 2.86
C GLU A 116 11.71 16.04 3.22
N PRO A 117 12.57 15.02 3.42
CA PRO A 117 14.03 15.04 3.28
C PRO A 117 14.51 15.25 1.83
N ASP A 118 15.75 15.68 1.64
CA ASP A 118 16.34 15.79 0.28
C ASP A 118 16.62 14.38 -0.27
N VAL A 119 15.72 13.89 -1.11
CA VAL A 119 15.82 12.59 -1.78
C VAL A 119 16.56 12.66 -3.12
N LEU A 120 16.77 13.85 -3.70
CA LEU A 120 17.46 13.99 -4.99
C LEU A 120 18.95 13.65 -4.90
N ARG A 121 19.50 13.71 -3.68
CA ARG A 121 20.86 13.25 -3.36
C ARG A 121 21.03 11.73 -3.49
N LEU A 122 19.94 10.97 -3.52
CA LEU A 122 19.95 9.51 -3.67
C LEU A 122 20.22 9.09 -5.13
N CYS A 123 20.05 10.01 -6.09
CA CYS A 123 20.29 9.75 -7.51
C CYS A 123 21.74 10.06 -7.92
N ILE A 124 22.39 9.08 -8.56
CA ILE A 124 23.79 9.15 -9.02
C ILE A 124 23.90 9.86 -10.39
N GLY A 125 22.81 9.98 -11.14
CA GLY A 125 22.79 10.60 -12.48
C GLY A 125 21.83 11.78 -12.62
N ASN A 126 22.11 12.66 -13.58
CA ASN A 126 21.29 13.85 -13.83
C ASN A 126 19.94 13.48 -14.47
N GLY A 127 19.91 12.44 -15.31
CA GLY A 127 18.68 11.94 -15.92
C GLY A 127 17.72 11.43 -14.85
N LEU A 128 18.19 10.51 -14.01
CA LEU A 128 17.41 9.98 -12.87
C LEU A 128 16.99 11.07 -11.89
N ARG A 129 17.87 12.01 -11.55
CA ARG A 129 17.53 13.10 -10.63
C ARG A 129 16.42 13.99 -11.19
N SER A 130 16.50 14.32 -12.48
CA SER A 130 15.48 15.14 -13.14
C SER A 130 14.15 14.40 -13.22
N ASP A 131 14.18 13.10 -13.51
CA ASP A 131 12.97 12.28 -13.59
C ASP A 131 12.31 12.08 -12.22
N LEU A 132 13.11 11.82 -11.17
CA LEU A 132 12.63 11.73 -9.80
C LEU A 132 11.99 13.04 -9.34
N ALA A 133 12.66 14.18 -9.59
CA ALA A 133 12.13 15.50 -9.24
C ALA A 133 10.76 15.75 -9.87
N ARG A 134 10.62 15.42 -11.16
CA ARG A 134 9.34 15.51 -11.88
C ARG A 134 8.29 14.59 -11.27
N CYS A 135 8.60 13.31 -11.10
CA CYS A 135 7.67 12.32 -10.53
C CYS A 135 7.17 12.73 -9.14
N VAL A 136 8.06 13.19 -8.26
CA VAL A 136 7.72 13.65 -6.91
C VAL A 136 6.72 14.80 -6.96
N VAL A 137 6.95 15.81 -7.81
CA VAL A 137 6.04 16.95 -7.94
C VAL A 137 4.69 16.50 -8.51
N LEU A 138 4.68 15.67 -9.57
CA LEU A 138 3.44 15.17 -10.16
C LEU A 138 2.60 14.39 -9.15
N ILE A 139 3.23 13.49 -8.38
CA ILE A 139 2.56 12.71 -7.34
C ILE A 139 2.02 13.64 -6.23
N ALA A 140 2.80 14.64 -5.80
CA ALA A 140 2.35 15.60 -4.79
C ALA A 140 1.13 16.40 -5.28
N ILE A 141 1.15 16.88 -6.53
CA ILE A 141 0.01 17.58 -7.15
C ILE A 141 -1.23 16.68 -7.14
N LEU A 142 -1.10 15.44 -7.60
CA LEU A 142 -2.23 14.50 -7.63
C LEU A 142 -2.78 14.23 -6.22
N ARG A 143 -1.91 14.03 -5.23
CA ARG A 143 -2.33 13.77 -3.84
C ARG A 143 -3.08 14.95 -3.23
N THR A 144 -2.60 16.17 -3.47
CA THR A 144 -3.14 17.39 -2.86
C THR A 144 -4.35 17.95 -3.63
N TYR A 145 -4.35 17.87 -4.96
CA TYR A 145 -5.34 18.52 -5.83
C TYR A 145 -6.24 17.56 -6.63
N CYS A 146 -6.01 16.23 -6.55
CA CYS A 146 -6.85 15.17 -7.15
C CYS A 146 -7.23 14.07 -6.12
N PRO A 147 -8.00 14.39 -5.07
CA PRO A 147 -8.15 13.53 -3.88
C PRO A 147 -8.85 12.18 -4.12
N GLN A 148 -9.53 11.97 -5.25
CA GLN A 148 -10.30 10.75 -5.48
C GLN A 148 -9.46 9.55 -5.97
N ASP A 149 -8.34 9.79 -6.67
CA ASP A 149 -7.60 8.72 -7.35
C ASP A 149 -6.20 8.45 -6.77
N ALA A 150 -5.55 9.45 -6.17
CA ALA A 150 -4.13 9.38 -5.85
C ALA A 150 -3.79 9.52 -4.36
N HIS A 151 -4.77 9.66 -3.47
CA HIS A 151 -4.51 9.88 -2.03
C HIS A 151 -3.67 8.77 -1.37
N GLU A 152 -3.79 7.54 -1.87
CA GLU A 152 -3.05 6.37 -1.37
C GLU A 152 -1.88 6.00 -2.30
N HIS A 153 -1.53 6.86 -3.25
CA HIS A 153 -0.40 6.61 -4.14
C HIS A 153 0.92 6.87 -3.42
N SER A 154 1.79 5.87 -3.42
CA SER A 154 3.14 5.94 -2.84
C SER A 154 4.22 5.92 -3.92
N LEU A 155 5.41 6.41 -3.57
CA LEU A 155 6.61 6.36 -4.40
C LEU A 155 7.66 5.47 -3.73
N ILE A 156 8.09 4.41 -4.43
CA ILE A 156 9.18 3.57 -3.97
C ILE A 156 10.49 4.24 -4.36
N LEU A 157 11.34 4.48 -3.36
CA LEU A 157 12.67 5.09 -3.49
C LEU A 157 13.72 4.15 -2.91
N ARG A 158 14.96 4.31 -3.35
CA ARG A 158 16.10 3.61 -2.73
C ARG A 158 16.49 4.29 -1.41
N ASN A 159 16.59 3.52 -0.33
CA ASN A 159 17.20 3.94 0.94
C ASN A 159 16.65 5.29 1.45
N VAL A 160 15.33 5.47 1.42
CA VAL A 160 14.70 6.71 1.92
C VAL A 160 14.47 6.63 3.42
N ASP A 161 14.90 7.67 4.13
CA ASP A 161 14.61 7.82 5.54
C ASP A 161 13.22 8.44 5.73
N GLY A 162 12.33 7.73 6.43
CA GLY A 162 10.98 8.19 6.73
C GLY A 162 9.96 7.78 5.68
N ARG A 163 8.73 8.28 5.84
CA ARG A 163 7.55 7.83 5.05
C ARG A 163 6.84 8.93 4.30
N THR A 164 7.23 10.18 4.53
CA THR A 164 6.58 11.34 3.94
C THR A 164 7.64 12.30 3.49
N LEU A 165 7.56 12.65 2.21
CA LEU A 165 8.38 13.63 1.55
C LEU A 165 7.55 14.90 1.39
N ARG A 166 7.98 16.01 2.01
CA ARG A 166 7.35 17.32 1.79
C ARG A 166 7.92 17.93 0.52
N VAL A 167 7.02 18.46 -0.30
CA VAL A 167 7.34 19.07 -1.59
C VAL A 167 6.93 20.52 -1.54
N ARG A 168 7.86 21.41 -1.89
CA ARG A 168 7.60 22.84 -2.05
C ARG A 168 8.22 23.31 -3.35
N ALA A 169 7.43 23.91 -4.24
CA ALA A 169 7.90 24.36 -5.54
C ALA A 169 7.06 25.53 -6.07
N GLN A 170 7.61 26.29 -7.01
CA GLN A 170 6.81 27.18 -7.86
C GLN A 170 6.44 26.43 -9.13
N ILE A 171 5.14 26.29 -9.38
CA ILE A 171 4.61 25.61 -10.56
C ILE A 171 4.28 26.67 -11.61
N TYR A 172 4.84 26.52 -12.81
CA TYR A 172 4.55 27.40 -13.95
C TYR A 172 3.50 26.80 -14.87
N GLU A 173 3.64 25.50 -15.15
CA GLU A 173 2.79 24.78 -16.09
C GLU A 173 2.72 23.32 -15.69
N VAL A 174 1.54 22.72 -15.84
CA VAL A 174 1.32 21.28 -15.71
C VAL A 174 0.64 20.82 -16.99
N GLU A 175 1.26 19.88 -17.69
CA GLU A 175 0.67 19.27 -18.87
C GLU A 175 -0.21 18.09 -18.43
N HIS A 176 -1.53 18.19 -18.63
CA HIS A 176 -2.47 17.15 -18.22
C HIS A 176 -3.73 17.12 -19.08
N ASN A 177 -4.40 15.97 -19.09
CA ASN A 177 -5.73 15.79 -19.71
C ASN A 177 -6.84 15.61 -18.65
N ARG A 178 -6.52 15.81 -17.38
CA ARG A 178 -7.46 15.70 -16.25
C ARG A 178 -8.53 16.79 -16.25
N THR A 179 -9.76 16.41 -15.91
CA THR A 179 -10.90 17.33 -15.73
C THR A 179 -11.19 17.66 -14.26
N ASP A 180 -10.55 16.95 -13.34
CA ASP A 180 -10.79 17.00 -11.89
C ASP A 180 -9.65 17.70 -11.12
N LEU A 181 -8.58 18.11 -11.81
CA LEU A 181 -7.47 18.83 -11.19
C LEU A 181 -7.95 20.21 -10.73
N ALA A 182 -7.90 20.45 -9.42
CA ALA A 182 -8.20 21.75 -8.84
C ALA A 182 -7.15 22.80 -9.22
N VAL A 183 -7.52 24.08 -9.11
CA VAL A 183 -6.64 25.20 -9.44
C VAL A 183 -5.41 25.20 -8.52
N LEU A 184 -4.23 25.13 -9.13
CA LEU A 184 -2.94 25.21 -8.45
C LEU A 184 -2.60 26.66 -8.07
N PRO A 185 -1.70 26.89 -7.11
CA PRO A 185 -1.20 28.23 -6.81
C PRO A 185 -0.49 28.83 -8.03
N ASP A 186 -0.85 30.07 -8.39
CA ASP A 186 -0.22 30.80 -9.49
C ASP A 186 1.10 31.44 -9.03
N HIS A 187 2.10 31.47 -9.93
CA HIS A 187 3.35 32.17 -9.67
C HIS A 187 3.10 33.65 -9.27
N PRO A 188 3.74 34.17 -8.19
CA PRO A 188 4.92 33.64 -7.50
C PRO A 188 4.63 32.77 -6.27
N GLU A 189 3.37 32.39 -6.03
CA GLU A 189 3.01 31.57 -4.89
C GLU A 189 3.64 30.17 -4.99
N TYR A 190 3.90 29.58 -3.82
CA TYR A 190 4.45 28.24 -3.75
C TYR A 190 3.32 27.22 -3.63
N PHE A 191 3.42 26.16 -4.41
CA PHE A 191 2.76 24.90 -4.12
C PHE A 191 3.45 24.21 -2.95
N GLU A 192 2.65 23.66 -2.04
CA GLU A 192 3.08 22.81 -0.94
C GLU A 192 2.24 21.54 -0.93
N GLY A 193 2.90 20.39 -0.86
CA GLY A 193 2.26 19.08 -0.84
C GLY A 193 3.15 18.01 -0.23
N ASP A 194 2.66 16.77 -0.24
CA ASP A 194 3.38 15.62 0.29
C ASP A 194 3.27 14.40 -0.63
N VAL A 195 4.27 13.52 -0.51
CA VAL A 195 4.33 12.21 -1.15
C VAL A 195 4.60 11.16 -0.09
N LEU A 196 3.84 10.06 -0.12
CA LEU A 196 4.18 8.87 0.67
C LEU A 196 5.34 8.15 0.00
N VAL A 197 6.36 7.80 0.78
CA VAL A 197 7.58 7.16 0.27
C VAL A 197 7.91 5.90 1.09
N CYS A 198 8.49 4.91 0.42
CA CYS A 198 8.96 3.68 1.05
C CYS A 198 10.16 3.11 0.26
N ASP A 199 10.97 2.27 0.91
CA ASP A 199 12.11 1.59 0.29
C ASP A 199 12.03 0.06 0.33
N ASP A 200 11.05 -0.49 1.06
CA ASP A 200 10.78 -1.93 1.13
C ASP A 200 9.29 -2.24 1.31
N PHE A 201 8.96 -3.53 1.24
CA PHE A 201 7.57 -4.01 1.34
C PHE A 201 6.92 -3.64 2.68
N CYS A 202 7.68 -3.64 3.77
CA CYS A 202 7.17 -3.25 5.09
C CYS A 202 6.77 -1.77 5.08
N GLY A 203 7.65 -0.90 4.60
CA GLY A 203 7.39 0.53 4.43
C GLY A 203 6.20 0.81 3.53
N LEU A 204 6.03 0.04 2.45
CA LEU A 204 4.87 0.12 1.57
C LEU A 204 3.58 -0.16 2.33
N VAL A 205 3.48 -1.30 3.03
CA VAL A 205 2.29 -1.67 3.82
C VAL A 205 2.02 -0.64 4.90
N GLU A 206 3.06 -0.08 5.53
CA GLU A 206 2.93 0.98 6.51
C GLU A 206 2.37 2.30 5.95
N CYS A 207 2.59 2.60 4.67
CA CYS A 207 2.05 3.78 3.99
C CYS A 207 0.58 3.63 3.58
N LEU A 208 0.07 2.40 3.45
CA LEU A 208 -1.33 2.17 3.08
C LEU A 208 -2.28 2.64 4.18
N ASP A 209 -3.45 3.14 3.85
CA ASP A 209 -4.48 3.47 4.84
C ASP A 209 -5.55 2.38 4.82
N GLU A 210 -5.44 1.41 5.74
CA GLU A 210 -6.36 0.28 5.82
C GLU A 210 -7.83 0.70 6.00
N ALA A 211 -8.07 1.83 6.68
CA ALA A 211 -9.41 2.34 6.90
C ALA A 211 -9.98 2.95 5.61
N ALA A 212 -9.17 3.74 4.90
CA ALA A 212 -9.56 4.27 3.59
C ALA A 212 -9.80 3.14 2.56
N ILE A 213 -8.96 2.11 2.55
CA ILE A 213 -9.15 0.91 1.71
C ILE A 213 -10.50 0.25 2.03
N LEU A 214 -10.81 0.03 3.32
CA LEU A 214 -12.08 -0.58 3.72
C LEU A 214 -13.29 0.26 3.29
N LEU A 215 -13.21 1.59 3.45
CA LEU A 215 -14.27 2.52 3.06
C LEU A 215 -14.52 2.54 1.55
N ARG A 216 -13.46 2.36 0.75
CA ARG A 216 -13.49 2.44 -0.72
C ARG A 216 -13.71 1.09 -1.40
N ALA A 217 -13.59 -0.02 -0.67
CA ALA A 217 -13.69 -1.38 -1.19
C ALA A 217 -14.99 -1.60 -2.02
N ARG A 218 -14.85 -2.16 -3.23
CA ARG A 218 -15.99 -2.40 -4.15
C ARG A 218 -16.30 -3.89 -4.36
N ASP A 219 -15.49 -4.75 -3.77
CA ASP A 219 -15.45 -6.20 -3.85
C ASP A 219 -14.93 -6.75 -2.51
N ASP A 220 -14.97 -8.07 -2.37
CA ASP A 220 -14.47 -8.74 -1.17
C ASP A 220 -12.94 -8.69 -1.11
N GLU A 221 -12.27 -8.51 -2.26
CA GLU A 221 -10.83 -8.38 -2.35
C GLU A 221 -10.32 -7.08 -1.72
N GLY A 222 -11.00 -5.95 -1.93
CA GLY A 222 -10.68 -4.71 -1.23
C GLY A 222 -10.88 -4.81 0.29
N VAL A 223 -11.91 -5.54 0.74
CA VAL A 223 -12.14 -5.80 2.18
C VAL A 223 -11.04 -6.69 2.75
N GLU A 224 -10.72 -7.78 2.07
CA GLU A 224 -9.61 -8.68 2.41
C GLU A 224 -8.28 -7.92 2.51
N THR A 225 -8.01 -7.04 1.54
CA THR A 225 -6.80 -6.21 1.53
C THR A 225 -6.73 -5.32 2.77
N ALA A 226 -7.82 -4.62 3.11
CA ALA A 226 -7.87 -3.79 4.31
C ALA A 226 -7.58 -4.61 5.59
N ILE A 227 -8.15 -5.82 5.69
CA ILE A 227 -7.93 -6.72 6.83
C ILE A 227 -6.48 -7.16 6.90
N ARG A 228 -5.87 -7.56 5.78
CA ARG A 228 -4.46 -7.98 5.72
C ARG A 228 -3.51 -6.86 6.11
N VAL A 229 -3.71 -5.66 5.60
CA VAL A 229 -2.92 -4.47 5.97
C VAL A 229 -3.07 -4.19 7.46
N ALA A 230 -4.30 -4.18 8.00
CA ALA A 230 -4.56 -3.95 9.41
C ALA A 230 -3.89 -5.00 10.31
N LEU A 231 -3.97 -6.28 9.93
CA LEU A 231 -3.34 -7.38 10.64
C LEU A 231 -1.81 -7.26 10.64
N TYR A 232 -1.22 -7.00 9.47
CA TYR A 232 0.22 -6.82 9.32
C TYR A 232 0.73 -5.68 10.20
N LYS A 233 0.06 -4.52 10.15
CA LYS A 233 0.39 -3.35 10.98
C LYS A 233 0.21 -3.61 12.47
N SER A 234 -0.84 -4.31 12.89
CA SER A 234 -1.04 -4.71 14.28
C SER A 234 0.15 -5.53 14.81
N ARG A 235 0.60 -6.50 14.02
CA ARG A 235 1.75 -7.34 14.38
C ARG A 235 3.06 -6.54 14.46
N LEU A 236 3.29 -5.60 13.52
CA LEU A 236 4.42 -4.68 13.60
C LEU A 236 4.38 -3.83 14.87
N ALA A 237 3.21 -3.25 15.21
CA ALA A 237 3.04 -2.45 16.41
C ALA A 237 3.32 -3.25 17.69
N ASN A 238 3.06 -4.56 17.67
CA ASN A 238 3.38 -5.51 18.73
C ASN A 238 4.82 -6.06 18.67
N ARG A 239 5.70 -5.46 17.84
CA ARG A 239 7.12 -5.83 17.66
C ARG A 239 7.33 -7.27 17.17
N LEU A 240 6.39 -7.79 16.38
CA LEU A 240 6.53 -9.06 15.69
C LEU A 240 7.12 -8.83 14.28
N THR A 241 7.59 -9.91 13.65
CA THR A 241 8.03 -9.92 12.25
C THR A 241 6.94 -10.59 11.40
N PRO A 242 5.91 -9.86 10.95
CA PRO A 242 4.80 -10.44 10.22
C PRO A 242 5.23 -10.92 8.82
N LYS A 243 4.55 -11.98 8.36
CA LYS A 243 4.62 -12.45 6.98
C LYS A 243 3.28 -12.13 6.31
N TRP A 244 3.33 -11.60 5.09
CA TRP A 244 2.11 -11.24 4.35
C TRP A 244 1.15 -12.42 4.18
N GLU A 245 1.68 -13.62 3.93
CA GLU A 245 0.90 -14.85 3.75
C GLU A 245 0.36 -15.45 5.06
N ASP A 246 0.81 -14.98 6.21
CA ASP A 246 0.43 -15.55 7.52
C ASP A 246 -0.88 -14.95 8.03
N VAL A 247 -1.97 -15.19 7.30
CA VAL A 247 -3.30 -14.69 7.61
C VAL A 247 -4.15 -15.82 8.22
N PRO A 248 -4.73 -15.65 9.43
CA PRO A 248 -5.65 -16.62 10.00
C PRO A 248 -6.81 -16.94 9.05
N ARG A 249 -7.24 -18.21 9.04
CA ARG A 249 -8.31 -18.67 8.14
C ARG A 249 -9.60 -17.92 8.42
N HIS A 250 -10.09 -17.20 7.42
CA HIS A 250 -11.35 -16.48 7.52
C HIS A 250 -12.03 -16.35 6.16
N ARG A 251 -13.28 -15.90 6.18
CA ARG A 251 -14.10 -15.61 5.01
C ARG A 251 -14.86 -14.31 5.21
N ILE A 252 -15.09 -13.61 4.11
CA ILE A 252 -16.02 -12.47 4.07
C ILE A 252 -17.40 -13.01 3.70
N GLY A 253 -18.36 -12.87 4.61
CA GLY A 253 -19.74 -13.23 4.35
C GLY A 253 -20.33 -12.35 3.25
N ARG A 254 -21.21 -12.91 2.42
CA ARG A 254 -21.76 -12.24 1.21
C ARG A 254 -22.41 -10.89 1.49
N SER A 255 -22.94 -10.71 2.70
CA SER A 255 -23.62 -9.48 3.10
C SER A 255 -22.72 -8.50 3.84
N PHE A 256 -21.51 -8.91 4.25
CA PHE A 256 -20.65 -8.12 5.13
C PHE A 256 -20.35 -6.75 4.55
N ARG A 257 -19.82 -6.70 3.33
CA ARG A 257 -19.47 -5.43 2.67
C ARG A 257 -20.68 -4.51 2.54
N THR A 258 -21.79 -5.04 2.00
CA THR A 258 -23.01 -4.26 1.76
C THR A 258 -23.59 -3.70 3.06
N LEU A 259 -23.63 -4.50 4.12
CA LEU A 259 -24.15 -4.07 5.42
C LEU A 259 -23.21 -3.06 6.09
N THR A 260 -21.91 -3.33 6.10
CA THR A 260 -20.92 -2.39 6.65
C THR A 260 -20.97 -1.04 5.93
N GLN A 261 -21.13 -1.03 4.60
CA GLN A 261 -21.25 0.20 3.81
C GLN A 261 -22.58 0.93 3.97
N ALA A 262 -23.68 0.21 4.24
CA ALA A 262 -25.00 0.81 4.40
C ALA A 262 -25.06 1.82 5.55
N PHE A 263 -24.23 1.64 6.58
CA PHE A 263 -24.14 2.56 7.72
C PHE A 263 -23.28 3.81 7.45
N ARG A 264 -22.70 3.94 6.25
CA ARG A 264 -21.79 5.05 5.87
C ARG A 264 -20.72 5.31 6.93
N PRO A 265 -19.88 4.30 7.23
CA PRO A 265 -18.91 4.39 8.31
C PRO A 265 -17.99 5.60 8.13
N THR A 266 -17.73 6.27 9.23
CA THR A 266 -16.65 7.26 9.30
C THR A 266 -15.31 6.53 9.28
N GLU A 267 -14.24 7.25 8.97
CA GLU A 267 -12.86 6.74 9.08
C GLU A 267 -12.57 6.18 10.48
N GLN A 268 -12.99 6.88 11.53
CA GLN A 268 -12.83 6.40 12.91
C GLN A 268 -13.57 5.10 13.17
N LEU A 269 -14.78 4.92 12.61
CA LEU A 269 -15.50 3.66 12.75
C LEU A 269 -14.81 2.54 11.97
N ALA A 270 -14.33 2.81 10.75
CA ALA A 270 -13.57 1.83 9.95
C ALA A 270 -12.31 1.35 10.69
N ILE A 271 -11.56 2.24 11.32
CA ILE A 271 -10.40 1.87 12.19
C ILE A 271 -10.84 0.92 13.31
N ARG A 272 -11.95 1.22 14.01
CA ARG A 272 -12.44 0.37 15.11
C ARG A 272 -12.96 -0.97 14.62
N VAL A 273 -13.59 -1.01 13.44
CA VAL A 273 -14.05 -2.26 12.80
C VAL A 273 -12.85 -3.15 12.47
N LEU A 274 -11.82 -2.59 11.84
CA LEU A 274 -10.60 -3.33 11.52
C LEU A 274 -9.89 -3.82 12.77
N ARG A 275 -9.82 -3.00 13.83
CA ARG A 275 -9.32 -3.43 15.14
C ARG A 275 -10.10 -4.66 15.65
N ALA A 276 -11.43 -4.59 15.69
CA ALA A 276 -12.26 -5.69 16.16
C ALA A 276 -12.09 -6.96 15.31
N ILE A 277 -11.92 -6.82 13.99
CA ILE A 277 -11.60 -7.93 13.08
C ILE A 277 -10.25 -8.55 13.43
N VAL A 278 -9.19 -7.75 13.51
CA VAL A 278 -7.83 -8.23 13.83
C VAL A 278 -7.80 -8.95 15.17
N GLU A 279 -8.39 -8.36 16.22
CA GLU A 279 -8.45 -9.00 17.53
C GLU A 279 -9.26 -10.30 17.51
N THR A 280 -10.28 -10.40 16.65
CA THR A 280 -11.03 -11.65 16.46
C THR A 280 -10.15 -12.72 15.81
N LEU A 281 -9.41 -12.37 14.75
CA LEU A 281 -8.52 -13.29 14.05
C LEU A 281 -7.34 -13.75 14.92
N GLU A 282 -6.84 -12.88 15.79
CA GLU A 282 -5.72 -13.18 16.69
C GLU A 282 -6.16 -13.78 18.04
N GLY A 283 -7.47 -13.92 18.27
CA GLY A 283 -8.00 -14.45 19.54
C GLY A 283 -7.71 -13.56 20.75
N ALA A 284 -7.56 -12.26 20.53
CA ALA A 284 -7.24 -11.25 21.55
C ALA A 284 -8.50 -10.60 22.15
N SER A 285 -8.34 -9.99 23.33
CA SER A 285 -9.39 -9.25 24.07
C SER A 285 -10.71 -10.00 24.16
N LEU A 286 -10.65 -11.26 24.61
CA LEU A 286 -11.81 -12.17 24.70
C LEU A 286 -12.94 -11.67 25.62
N ALA A 287 -12.67 -10.69 26.49
CA ALA A 287 -13.68 -10.07 27.33
C ALA A 287 -14.78 -9.36 26.53
N ASP A 288 -14.45 -8.87 25.33
CA ASP A 288 -15.35 -8.14 24.43
C ASP A 288 -16.07 -9.07 23.44
N THR A 289 -15.92 -10.38 23.61
CA THR A 289 -16.49 -11.40 22.72
C THR A 289 -17.58 -12.18 23.42
N HIS A 290 -18.74 -12.29 22.77
CA HIS A 290 -19.93 -12.93 23.33
C HIS A 290 -20.62 -13.81 22.30
N ALA A 291 -21.32 -14.85 22.77
CA ALA A 291 -22.25 -15.59 21.93
C ALA A 291 -23.36 -14.66 21.44
N LEU A 292 -23.61 -14.63 20.14
CA LEU A 292 -24.76 -13.94 19.57
C LEU A 292 -26.01 -14.76 19.85
N ARG A 293 -26.94 -14.19 20.63
CA ARG A 293 -28.14 -14.89 21.07
C ARG A 293 -29.30 -14.73 20.09
N THR A 294 -30.28 -15.63 20.18
CA THR A 294 -31.52 -15.56 19.39
C THR A 294 -32.40 -14.34 19.73
N GLY A 295 -32.20 -13.76 20.91
CA GLY A 295 -32.90 -12.56 21.39
C GLY A 295 -32.17 -11.84 22.55
N PRO A 296 -32.83 -10.84 23.17
CA PRO A 296 -32.23 -9.97 24.19
C PRO A 296 -32.12 -10.60 25.59
N GLY A 297 -32.70 -11.78 25.80
CA GLY A 297 -32.74 -12.45 27.09
C GLY A 297 -31.37 -12.98 27.55
N GLY A 298 -31.15 -12.93 28.86
CA GLY A 298 -29.97 -13.53 29.50
C GLY A 298 -29.83 -15.04 29.27
N GLY A 299 -30.95 -15.74 29.10
CA GLY A 299 -31.04 -17.18 28.86
C GLY A 299 -31.36 -17.57 27.42
N ASP A 300 -31.38 -16.61 26.49
CA ASP A 300 -31.60 -16.92 25.08
C ASP A 300 -30.44 -17.72 24.52
N LEU A 301 -30.75 -18.77 23.76
CA LEU A 301 -29.76 -19.65 23.17
C LEU A 301 -28.89 -18.89 22.18
N GLN A 302 -27.67 -19.37 21.98
CA GLN A 302 -26.81 -18.90 20.90
C GLN A 302 -27.47 -19.19 19.54
N ARG A 303 -27.34 -18.26 18.60
CA ARG A 303 -27.69 -18.49 17.20
C ARG A 303 -26.73 -19.49 16.58
N MET A 304 -27.28 -20.44 15.85
CA MET A 304 -26.52 -21.48 15.17
C MET A 304 -26.86 -21.50 13.68
N ARG A 305 -25.86 -21.69 12.82
CA ARG A 305 -26.02 -22.01 11.40
C ARG A 305 -25.46 -23.41 11.19
N GLY A 306 -26.32 -24.42 11.33
CA GLY A 306 -25.87 -25.81 11.45
C GLY A 306 -25.03 -25.99 12.73
N VAL A 307 -23.74 -26.25 12.56
CA VAL A 307 -22.75 -26.38 13.65
C VAL A 307 -21.99 -25.07 13.94
N ASP A 308 -22.11 -24.07 13.06
CA ASP A 308 -21.42 -22.79 13.23
C ASP A 308 -22.11 -21.96 14.31
N GLY A 309 -21.32 -21.42 15.24
CA GLY A 309 -21.80 -20.60 16.35
C GLY A 309 -21.79 -19.12 16.00
N GLY A 310 -22.93 -18.45 16.15
CA GLY A 310 -23.03 -17.00 15.98
C GLY A 310 -22.32 -16.29 17.12
N MET A 311 -21.43 -15.37 16.81
CA MET A 311 -20.64 -14.58 17.75
C MET A 311 -20.88 -13.09 17.51
N ARG A 312 -20.79 -12.32 18.57
CA ARG A 312 -20.76 -10.86 18.53
C ARG A 312 -19.54 -10.36 19.28
N ARG A 313 -18.92 -9.30 18.77
CA ARG A 313 -17.82 -8.59 19.41
C ARG A 313 -18.10 -7.11 19.48
N ASP A 314 -17.72 -6.49 20.59
CA ASP A 314 -17.89 -5.05 20.76
C ASP A 314 -16.87 -4.28 19.91
N ILE A 315 -17.36 -3.38 19.06
CA ILE A 315 -16.53 -2.41 18.33
C ILE A 315 -16.37 -1.16 19.19
N ASP A 316 -17.50 -0.69 19.72
CA ASP A 316 -17.61 0.33 20.75
C ASP A 316 -18.97 0.20 21.46
N HIS A 317 -19.45 1.28 22.07
CA HIS A 317 -20.72 1.31 22.80
C HIS A 317 -21.96 1.31 21.88
N GLU A 318 -21.79 1.66 20.60
CA GLU A 318 -22.88 1.78 19.64
C GLU A 318 -22.90 0.62 18.64
N TYR A 319 -21.76 -0.01 18.37
CA TYR A 319 -21.64 -0.99 17.29
C TYR A 319 -21.04 -2.33 17.74
N HIS A 320 -21.51 -3.40 17.09
CA HIS A 320 -20.95 -4.74 17.22
C HIS A 320 -20.55 -5.32 15.87
N LEU A 321 -19.52 -6.16 15.89
CA LEU A 321 -19.14 -7.05 14.80
C LEU A 321 -19.81 -8.40 15.01
N HIS A 322 -20.65 -8.83 14.09
CA HIS A 322 -21.24 -10.17 14.05
C HIS A 322 -20.47 -11.07 13.09
N TYR A 323 -20.17 -12.28 13.54
CA TYR A 323 -19.44 -13.28 12.76
C TYR A 323 -19.86 -14.70 13.14
N TRP A 324 -19.61 -15.65 12.24
CA TRP A 324 -19.76 -17.07 12.51
C TRP A 324 -18.41 -17.68 12.91
N GLN A 325 -18.39 -18.38 14.03
CA GLN A 325 -17.30 -19.29 14.37
C GLN A 325 -17.60 -20.64 13.72
N CYS A 326 -16.82 -20.99 12.70
CA CYS A 326 -17.03 -22.20 11.92
C CYS A 326 -16.45 -23.44 12.62
N GLU A 327 -16.99 -24.62 12.29
CA GLU A 327 -16.54 -25.91 12.84
C GLU A 327 -15.03 -26.17 12.63
N ASP A 328 -14.49 -25.74 11.48
CA ASP A 328 -13.07 -25.91 11.13
C ASP A 328 -12.13 -24.92 11.83
N GLY A 329 -12.67 -24.10 12.74
CA GLY A 329 -11.96 -23.06 13.47
C GLY A 329 -11.82 -21.74 12.71
N SER A 330 -12.30 -21.64 11.47
CA SER A 330 -12.28 -20.38 10.72
C SER A 330 -13.36 -19.40 11.19
N VAL A 331 -13.14 -18.13 10.87
CA VAL A 331 -14.08 -17.03 11.17
C VAL A 331 -14.73 -16.56 9.88
N GLU A 332 -16.05 -16.38 9.88
CA GLU A 332 -16.76 -15.74 8.77
C GLU A 332 -17.39 -14.43 9.23
N PHE A 333 -16.84 -13.30 8.77
CA PHE A 333 -17.36 -11.98 9.10
C PHE A 333 -18.69 -11.75 8.40
N ALA A 334 -19.76 -11.49 9.16
CA ALA A 334 -21.12 -11.47 8.64
C ALA A 334 -21.70 -10.06 8.50
N SER A 335 -21.54 -9.21 9.53
CA SER A 335 -22.03 -7.82 9.49
C SER A 335 -21.48 -6.95 10.62
N VAL A 336 -21.42 -5.64 10.38
CA VAL A 336 -21.35 -4.62 11.44
C VAL A 336 -22.76 -4.09 11.68
N VAL A 337 -23.18 -4.04 12.95
CA VAL A 337 -24.56 -3.68 13.32
C VAL A 337 -24.59 -2.75 14.53
N ALA A 338 -25.71 -2.06 14.72
CA ALA A 338 -25.96 -1.26 15.91
C ALA A 338 -26.19 -2.13 17.14
N HIS A 339 -26.00 -1.55 18.33
CA HIS A 339 -26.25 -2.19 19.61
C HIS A 339 -27.70 -2.70 19.70
N ASN A 340 -27.87 -3.87 20.32
CA ASN A 340 -29.14 -4.63 20.39
C ASN A 340 -29.67 -5.19 19.07
N ASP A 341 -28.91 -5.16 17.97
CA ASP A 341 -29.21 -6.02 16.84
C ASP A 341 -28.81 -7.47 17.19
N PHE A 342 -29.73 -8.41 16.98
CA PHE A 342 -29.51 -9.84 17.21
C PHE A 342 -29.58 -10.65 15.92
N SER A 343 -29.67 -9.99 14.77
CA SER A 343 -29.68 -10.62 13.45
C SER A 343 -28.26 -10.89 12.97
N ILE A 344 -28.10 -11.95 12.18
CA ILE A 344 -26.85 -12.28 11.51
C ILE A 344 -27.21 -12.91 10.15
N PRO A 345 -26.63 -12.42 9.04
CA PRO A 345 -26.84 -13.03 7.74
C PRO A 345 -26.36 -14.49 7.69
N GLU A 346 -27.11 -15.34 7.00
CA GLU A 346 -26.74 -16.75 6.75
C GLU A 346 -25.78 -16.94 5.58
#